data_AF-A0A1H6VUH5-F1
#
_entry.id   AF-A0A1H6VUH5-F1
#
_cell.length_a   1.000
_cell.length_b   1.000
_cell.length_c   1.000
_cell.angle_alpha   90.00
_cell.angle_beta   90.00
_cell.angle_gamma   90.00
#
_symmetry.space_group_name_H-M   'P 1'
#
loop_
_entity.id
_entity.type
_entity.pdbx_description
1 polymer ?
#
loop_
_entity_poly.entity_id
_entity_poly.type
_entity_poly.pdbx_seq_one_letter_code
_entity_poly.pdbx_strand_id
1 'polypeptide(L)'
;MPFPYRLYAALFCAFLLFSHSHAQTVSVADAGIHPDTYENVTARIQKVIDDAVRSGKTNLTFPKGRYDFWPDGAIRAKYFISNTSTEEEDSLKIRTIGMLFRNARNLTVDGNGALFVFHGKMTTIVLEHCENVKLQNIHVDFERPTMSEMRYAKVSGGEVELDIHRDARYAIRDGKLEWFGEGWKSTHFHAVELDTTLKTMHYVDWKPYANAQATEIYPGRVRLKTNLTPKSGNLLTVRDIIRDQVGVHIRESKNVTLEDVGMHYMHGLGIVSQYSENITMRRVTCAPRPETGRIIASSADFMHFSGCRGKVTVEDCRFSGAHDDPINVHGTNLRIVGRPDAHTLKVRFMHGQSYGFNAFFPQDTVAFVHSASMERFANGVVKTVDRLNDREVLLTFEKPVPAALEAHDCVENMTWTPEVLIRGNHFARTRTRGVLLTTPRKAVIENNTFLRTGMSAVLIEADAEGWYESGPVRDVTIRNNEFIDCAYAGGPGNAVIAINPSNKVADIKKPVHFNIRIEGNTFKTFDYPVLYAKSTQGLLFGNNRIIRTTALRPQSENHNMLWFNGCSGVEVSGLKLEGEVLGRNIRLENMPKSGIKASGSPKLTIE
;
A
#
# COMPACT_ATOMS: atom_id res chain seq x y z
N MET A 1 58.21 -32.80 41.57
CA MET A 1 56.89 -32.34 42.08
C MET A 1 57.12 -31.06 42.87
N PRO A 2 56.30 -29.98 42.81
CA PRO A 2 54.96 -29.78 42.23
C PRO A 2 54.95 -28.82 41.01
N PHE A 3 54.11 -29.04 39.99
CA PHE A 3 52.75 -28.51 39.74
C PHE A 3 52.64 -27.00 39.37
N PRO A 4 51.88 -26.65 38.31
CA PRO A 4 52.12 -25.47 37.49
C PRO A 4 51.15 -24.31 37.77
N TYR A 5 51.69 -23.11 38.02
CA TYR A 5 50.96 -21.84 38.16
C TYR A 5 50.76 -21.11 36.80
N ARG A 6 50.41 -21.83 35.73
CA ARG A 6 50.20 -21.20 34.40
C ARG A 6 48.93 -21.63 33.68
N LEU A 7 47.93 -22.15 34.39
CA LEU A 7 46.62 -22.48 33.82
C LEU A 7 45.42 -21.73 34.43
N TYR A 8 45.65 -20.74 35.30
CA TYR A 8 44.56 -19.97 35.92
C TYR A 8 44.40 -18.53 35.40
N ALA A 9 45.35 -18.02 34.60
CA ALA A 9 45.21 -16.70 33.97
C ALA A 9 44.42 -16.73 32.65
N ALA A 10 44.42 -17.87 31.93
CA ALA A 10 43.71 -18.01 30.66
C ALA A 10 42.20 -18.32 30.83
N LEU A 11 41.80 -18.86 31.98
CA LEU A 11 40.39 -19.14 32.29
C LEU A 11 39.64 -17.96 32.92
N PHE A 12 40.37 -16.96 33.45
CA PHE A 12 39.75 -15.74 33.98
C PHE A 12 39.53 -14.67 32.89
N CYS A 13 40.32 -14.69 31.80
CA CYS A 13 40.09 -13.82 30.63
C CYS A 13 39.01 -14.37 29.67
N ALA A 14 38.68 -15.66 29.72
CA ALA A 14 37.59 -16.26 28.94
C ALA A 14 36.20 -16.06 29.58
N PHE A 15 36.13 -15.71 30.87
CA PHE A 15 34.87 -15.42 31.58
C PHE A 15 34.47 -13.93 31.56
N LEU A 16 35.30 -13.05 30.98
CA LEU A 16 35.03 -11.60 30.86
C LEU A 16 34.68 -11.14 29.43
N LEU A 17 34.55 -12.07 28.47
CA LEU A 17 34.10 -11.78 27.09
C LEU A 17 32.68 -12.30 26.77
N PHE A 18 31.98 -12.85 27.75
CA PHE A 18 30.52 -12.80 27.78
C PHE A 18 30.11 -11.61 28.62
N SER A 19 30.38 -10.39 28.13
CA SER A 19 29.48 -9.29 28.42
C SER A 19 28.12 -9.74 27.90
N HIS A 20 27.30 -10.30 28.79
CA HIS A 20 25.85 -10.14 28.69
C HIS A 20 25.67 -8.64 28.49
N SER A 21 25.49 -8.20 27.24
CA SER A 21 24.84 -6.92 27.00
C SER A 21 23.48 -7.11 27.66
N HIS A 22 23.35 -6.68 28.92
CA HIS A 22 22.05 -6.46 29.51
C HIS A 22 21.41 -5.50 28.51
N ALA A 23 20.46 -6.03 27.73
CA ALA A 23 19.74 -5.22 26.79
C ALA A 23 19.20 -4.05 27.61
N GLN A 24 19.67 -2.84 27.32
CA GLN A 24 19.42 -1.71 28.18
C GLN A 24 17.98 -1.27 27.92
N THR A 25 17.05 -1.88 28.64
CA THR A 25 15.63 -1.64 28.53
C THR A 25 15.28 -0.35 29.26
N VAL A 26 14.46 0.48 28.60
CA VAL A 26 13.81 1.65 29.21
C VAL A 26 12.31 1.42 29.14
N SER A 27 11.64 1.45 30.29
CA SER A 27 10.19 1.48 30.33
C SER A 27 9.71 2.92 30.35
N VAL A 28 8.65 3.24 29.60
CA VAL A 28 8.03 4.58 29.68
C VAL A 28 7.47 4.89 31.08
N ALA A 29 7.12 3.85 31.85
CA ALA A 29 6.67 4.00 33.23
C ALA A 29 7.78 4.52 34.18
N ASP A 30 9.05 4.27 33.87
CA ASP A 30 10.18 4.81 34.65
C ASP A 30 10.26 6.35 34.53
N ALA A 31 9.63 6.91 33.48
CA ALA A 31 9.46 8.34 33.28
C ALA A 31 8.10 8.87 33.80
N GLY A 32 7.36 8.08 34.58
CA GLY A 32 6.05 8.44 35.12
C GLY A 32 4.91 8.45 34.11
N ILE A 33 5.08 7.78 32.96
CA ILE A 33 4.03 7.65 31.94
C ILE A 33 3.30 6.33 32.17
N HIS A 34 2.03 6.42 32.56
CA HIS A 34 1.20 5.25 32.87
C HIS A 34 0.04 5.11 31.87
N PRO A 35 -0.35 3.88 31.53
CA PRO A 35 -1.50 3.63 30.66
C PRO A 35 -2.82 3.99 31.34
N ASP A 36 -3.88 4.10 30.55
CA ASP A 36 -5.28 4.26 30.96
C ASP A 36 -5.56 5.53 31.78
N THR A 37 -4.71 6.55 31.63
CA THR A 37 -4.82 7.84 32.31
C THR A 37 -5.57 8.90 31.50
N TYR A 38 -5.71 8.70 30.19
CA TYR A 38 -6.22 9.70 29.23
C TYR A 38 -5.42 11.01 29.20
N GLU A 39 -4.23 11.03 29.81
CA GLU A 39 -3.33 12.17 29.75
C GLU A 39 -2.67 12.26 28.37
N ASN A 40 -2.44 13.49 27.89
CA ASN A 40 -1.60 13.69 26.71
C ASN A 40 -0.15 13.27 26.99
N VAL A 41 0.28 12.17 26.36
CA VAL A 41 1.63 11.63 26.54
C VAL A 41 2.64 12.07 25.47
N THR A 42 2.21 12.76 24.41
CA THR A 42 3.00 13.04 23.20
C THR A 42 4.40 13.58 23.50
N ALA A 43 4.51 14.73 24.19
CA ALA A 43 5.81 15.35 24.45
C ALA A 43 6.70 14.53 25.41
N ARG A 44 6.08 13.87 26.40
CA ARG A 44 6.82 13.05 27.39
C ARG A 44 7.39 11.79 26.74
N ILE A 45 6.61 11.11 25.90
CA ILE A 45 7.08 9.93 25.16
C ILE A 45 8.19 10.33 24.17
N GLN A 46 8.05 11.45 23.46
CA GLN A 46 9.10 11.91 22.55
C GLN A 46 10.42 12.12 23.29
N LYS A 47 10.40 12.71 24.49
CA LYS A 47 11.59 12.84 25.33
C LYS A 47 12.23 11.49 25.68
N VAL A 48 11.42 10.49 26.04
CA VAL A 48 11.92 9.13 26.33
C VAL A 48 12.54 8.49 25.08
N ILE A 49 11.94 8.69 23.90
CA ILE A 49 12.50 8.22 22.62
C ILE A 49 13.86 8.88 22.36
N ASP A 50 13.94 10.20 22.46
CA ASP A 50 15.18 10.96 22.21
C ASP A 50 16.30 10.53 23.17
N ASP A 51 15.97 10.33 24.45
CA ASP A 51 16.92 9.86 25.46
C ASP A 51 17.37 8.42 25.20
N ALA A 52 16.47 7.53 24.79
CA ALA A 52 16.78 6.14 24.44
C ALA A 52 17.71 6.08 23.22
N VAL A 53 17.43 6.86 22.17
CA VAL A 53 18.27 6.93 20.97
C VAL A 53 19.64 7.53 21.31
N ARG A 54 19.69 8.64 22.05
CA ARG A 54 20.95 9.32 22.41
C ARG A 54 21.86 8.45 23.29
N SER A 55 21.28 7.66 24.18
CA SER A 55 22.04 6.78 25.10
C SER A 55 22.29 5.38 24.55
N GLY A 56 21.88 5.08 23.31
CA GLY A 56 22.11 3.79 22.66
C GLY A 56 21.34 2.62 23.32
N LYS A 57 20.15 2.90 23.87
CA LYS A 57 19.28 1.86 24.44
C LYS A 57 18.79 0.94 23.35
N THR A 58 18.69 -0.35 23.68
CA THR A 58 18.31 -1.38 22.72
C THR A 58 16.84 -1.76 22.81
N ASN A 59 16.16 -1.48 23.93
CA ASN A 59 14.72 -1.72 24.07
C ASN A 59 13.99 -0.54 24.72
N LEU A 60 12.85 -0.17 24.14
CA LEU A 60 11.87 0.75 24.71
C LEU A 60 10.57 -0.01 24.92
N THR A 61 10.06 -0.06 26.15
CA THR A 61 8.87 -0.85 26.48
C THR A 61 7.72 0.00 27.00
N PHE A 62 6.52 -0.35 26.58
CA PHE A 62 5.27 0.21 27.11
C PHE A 62 4.57 -0.85 27.96
N PRO A 63 4.23 -0.57 29.22
CA PRO A 63 3.26 -1.38 29.93
C PRO A 63 1.94 -1.45 29.16
N LYS A 64 1.28 -2.61 29.16
CA LYS A 64 0.01 -2.79 28.48
C LYS A 64 -1.05 -1.81 28.97
N GLY A 65 -1.79 -1.23 28.04
CA GLY A 65 -2.97 -0.39 28.27
C GLY A 65 -3.07 0.72 27.24
N ARG A 66 -3.97 1.69 27.44
CA ARG A 66 -4.21 2.80 26.51
C ARG A 66 -3.27 3.98 26.76
N TYR A 67 -2.71 4.56 25.70
CA TYR A 67 -1.93 5.80 25.75
C TYR A 67 -2.48 6.78 24.73
N ASP A 68 -2.66 8.04 25.12
CA ASP A 68 -3.37 9.04 24.32
C ASP A 68 -2.45 10.17 23.85
N PHE A 69 -2.40 10.37 22.54
CA PHE A 69 -1.49 11.30 21.87
C PHE A 69 -2.27 12.44 21.22
N TRP A 70 -2.02 13.69 21.64
CA TRP A 70 -2.59 14.88 21.01
C TRP A 70 -1.56 15.65 20.16
N PRO A 71 -2.05 16.52 19.24
CA PRO A 71 -1.20 17.45 18.48
C PRO A 71 -0.44 18.46 19.36
N ASP A 72 -0.92 18.70 20.57
CA ASP A 72 -0.28 19.59 21.54
C ASP A 72 0.99 18.94 22.06
N GLY A 73 2.12 19.65 21.91
CA GLY A 73 3.46 19.12 22.21
C GLY A 73 4.03 18.17 21.15
N ALA A 74 3.28 17.88 20.07
CA ALA A 74 3.77 17.07 18.95
C ALA A 74 4.83 17.80 18.12
N ILE A 75 5.82 17.03 17.64
CA ILE A 75 6.77 17.53 16.64
C ILE A 75 6.02 17.83 15.34
N ARG A 76 6.35 18.96 14.72
CA ARG A 76 5.88 19.36 13.39
C ARG A 76 7.08 19.47 12.46
N ALA A 77 7.13 18.64 11.43
CA ALA A 77 8.26 18.62 10.50
C ALA A 77 7.80 18.49 9.05
N LYS A 78 8.60 19.05 8.13
CA LYS A 78 8.33 18.98 6.69
C LYS A 78 8.70 17.60 6.16
N TYR A 79 7.73 16.86 5.63
CA TYR A 79 7.96 15.59 4.94
C TYR A 79 7.23 15.55 3.60
N PHE A 80 8.02 15.33 2.56
CA PHE A 80 7.52 14.86 1.28
C PHE A 80 7.34 13.35 1.33
N ILE A 81 6.09 12.91 1.27
CA ILE A 81 5.71 11.50 1.34
C ILE A 81 5.02 11.13 0.02
N SER A 82 5.55 10.13 -0.67
CA SER A 82 5.05 9.64 -1.96
C SER A 82 3.55 9.35 -1.91
N ASN A 83 2.84 9.66 -2.99
CA ASN A 83 1.44 9.31 -3.24
C ASN A 83 0.42 9.88 -2.24
N THR A 84 0.79 10.97 -1.55
CA THR A 84 -0.08 11.61 -0.55
C THR A 84 -0.92 12.76 -1.13
N SER A 85 -0.31 13.92 -1.37
CA SER A 85 -1.02 15.15 -1.74
C SER A 85 -0.20 16.02 -2.68
N THR A 86 -0.87 16.82 -3.51
CA THR A 86 -0.23 17.85 -4.35
C THR A 86 0.24 19.06 -3.54
N GLU A 87 1.01 19.95 -4.15
CA GLU A 87 1.35 21.28 -3.62
C GLU A 87 0.12 22.12 -3.33
N GLU A 88 -0.94 21.99 -4.13
CA GLU A 88 -2.17 22.78 -3.96
C GLU A 88 -3.01 22.24 -2.80
N GLU A 89 -3.07 20.91 -2.69
CA GLU A 89 -3.81 20.21 -1.64
C GLU A 89 -3.17 20.37 -0.25
N ASP A 90 -1.84 20.38 -0.18
CA ASP A 90 -1.06 20.57 1.05
C ASP A 90 0.32 21.16 0.69
N SER A 91 0.40 22.50 0.69
CA SER A 91 1.57 23.26 0.24
C SER A 91 2.74 23.24 1.23
N LEU A 92 2.44 23.14 2.52
CA LEU A 92 3.46 23.23 3.57
C LEU A 92 4.17 21.89 3.78
N LYS A 93 3.49 20.77 3.51
CA LYS A 93 4.00 19.41 3.75
C LYS A 93 4.43 19.17 5.19
N ILE A 94 3.83 19.88 6.13
CA ILE A 94 4.09 19.73 7.56
C ILE A 94 3.27 18.57 8.09
N ARG A 95 3.94 17.59 8.70
CA ARG A 95 3.30 16.47 9.40
C ARG A 95 3.33 16.74 10.90
N THR A 96 2.22 16.48 11.57
CA THR A 96 2.12 16.48 13.03
C THR A 96 2.41 15.07 13.48
N ILE A 97 3.48 14.86 14.24
CA ILE A 97 4.05 13.53 14.48
C ILE A 97 3.87 13.15 15.93
N GLY A 98 3.26 12.00 16.18
CA GLY A 98 3.09 11.52 17.55
C GLY A 98 4.35 10.86 18.11
N MET A 99 5.07 10.09 17.31
CA MET A 99 6.34 9.47 17.71
C MET A 99 7.36 9.56 16.58
N LEU A 100 8.44 10.33 16.78
CA LEU A 100 9.55 10.44 15.82
C LEU A 100 10.77 9.70 16.35
N PHE A 101 11.23 8.71 15.58
CA PHE A 101 12.52 8.05 15.77
C PHE A 101 13.47 8.52 14.68
N ARG A 102 14.52 9.26 15.05
CA ARG A 102 15.52 9.76 14.12
C ARG A 102 16.88 9.16 14.45
N ASN A 103 17.56 8.58 13.45
CA ASN A 103 18.88 7.96 13.59
C ASN A 103 18.93 6.81 14.63
N ALA A 104 17.79 6.17 14.92
CA ALA A 104 17.75 5.06 15.87
C ALA A 104 18.49 3.84 15.29
N ARG A 105 19.31 3.18 16.12
CA ARG A 105 20.10 2.02 15.71
C ARG A 105 19.93 0.88 16.71
N ASN A 106 19.63 -0.32 16.22
CA ASN A 106 19.49 -1.54 17.05
C ASN A 106 18.46 -1.39 18.18
N LEU A 107 17.29 -0.82 17.87
CA LEU A 107 16.23 -0.52 18.85
C LEU A 107 14.99 -1.38 18.61
N THR A 108 14.53 -2.07 19.65
CA THR A 108 13.21 -2.70 19.68
C THR A 108 12.25 -1.84 20.51
N VAL A 109 11.10 -1.51 19.94
CA VAL A 109 9.98 -0.88 20.65
C VAL A 109 8.92 -1.95 20.88
N ASP A 110 8.71 -2.32 22.14
CA ASP A 110 7.73 -3.33 22.53
C ASP A 110 6.54 -2.69 23.25
N GLY A 111 5.37 -2.76 22.61
CA GLY A 111 4.13 -2.23 23.17
C GLY A 111 3.53 -3.11 24.27
N ASN A 112 3.95 -4.37 24.42
CA ASN A 112 3.29 -5.37 25.28
C ASN A 112 1.75 -5.44 25.11
N GLY A 113 1.26 -5.19 23.89
CA GLY A 113 -0.17 -5.13 23.56
C GLY A 113 -0.83 -3.79 23.91
N ALA A 114 -0.06 -2.71 24.10
CA ALA A 114 -0.59 -1.37 24.32
C ALA A 114 -1.38 -0.84 23.11
N LEU A 115 -2.38 -0.01 23.40
CA LEU A 115 -3.18 0.70 22.43
C LEU A 115 -2.80 2.19 22.45
N PHE A 116 -2.21 2.66 21.37
CA PHE A 116 -1.92 4.07 21.13
C PHE A 116 -3.11 4.70 20.41
N VAL A 117 -3.80 5.61 21.09
CA VAL A 117 -4.93 6.35 20.54
C VAL A 117 -4.50 7.77 20.23
N PHE A 118 -4.66 8.15 18.96
CA PHE A 118 -4.29 9.47 18.47
C PHE A 118 -5.52 10.37 18.35
N HIS A 119 -5.31 11.64 18.68
CA HIS A 119 -6.31 12.70 18.67
C HIS A 119 -6.01 13.70 17.55
N GLY A 120 -7.06 14.17 16.88
CA GLY A 120 -6.95 14.96 15.65
C GLY A 120 -6.22 14.25 14.50
N LYS A 121 -5.73 15.03 13.52
CA LYS A 121 -4.97 14.51 12.37
C LYS A 121 -3.47 14.42 12.70
N MET A 122 -2.95 13.21 12.82
CA MET A 122 -1.53 12.97 13.11
C MET A 122 -0.94 11.88 12.23
N THR A 123 0.34 12.02 11.88
CA THR A 123 1.19 10.90 11.49
C THR A 123 1.64 10.19 12.76
N THR A 124 1.30 8.90 12.91
CA THR A 124 1.42 8.24 14.22
C THR A 124 2.88 7.96 14.55
N ILE A 125 3.62 7.34 13.62
CA ILE A 125 5.02 6.96 13.80
C ILE A 125 5.84 7.38 12.58
N VAL A 126 7.00 7.99 12.82
CA VAL A 126 8.01 8.25 11.79
C VAL A 126 9.33 7.59 12.18
N LEU A 127 9.87 6.77 11.28
CA LEU A 127 11.22 6.22 11.35
C LEU A 127 12.07 6.90 10.27
N GLU A 128 13.01 7.74 10.68
CA GLU A 128 13.86 8.53 9.79
C GLU A 128 15.33 8.17 10.01
N HIS A 129 16.01 7.71 8.96
CA HIS A 129 17.43 7.33 9.01
C HIS A 129 17.75 6.26 10.06
N CYS A 130 16.81 5.35 10.31
CA CYS A 130 16.94 4.29 11.30
C CYS A 130 17.62 3.05 10.71
N GLU A 131 18.31 2.27 11.54
CA GLU A 131 18.93 1.00 11.16
C GLU A 131 18.67 -0.09 12.20
N ASN A 132 18.20 -1.27 11.77
CA ASN A 132 17.89 -2.40 12.65
C ASN A 132 16.87 -2.02 13.74
N VAL A 133 15.69 -1.56 13.31
CA VAL A 133 14.59 -1.18 14.23
C VAL A 133 13.44 -2.14 14.13
N LYS A 134 12.93 -2.59 15.28
CA LYS A 134 11.74 -3.45 15.39
C LYS A 134 10.64 -2.74 16.18
N LEU A 135 9.43 -2.67 15.63
CA LEU A 135 8.22 -2.30 16.37
C LEU A 135 7.40 -3.57 16.58
N GLN A 136 7.02 -3.88 17.82
CA GLN A 136 6.27 -5.10 18.12
C GLN A 136 5.20 -4.94 19.18
N ASN A 137 4.16 -5.77 19.09
CA ASN A 137 3.06 -5.84 20.07
C ASN A 137 2.39 -4.48 20.32
N ILE A 138 2.14 -3.71 19.27
CA ILE A 138 1.58 -2.35 19.34
C ILE A 138 0.24 -2.33 18.60
N HIS A 139 -0.76 -1.66 19.17
CA HIS A 139 -2.01 -1.33 18.50
C HIS A 139 -2.12 0.19 18.33
N VAL A 140 -2.57 0.66 17.18
CA VAL A 140 -2.75 2.07 16.84
C VAL A 140 -4.17 2.30 16.40
N ASP A 141 -4.80 3.33 16.94
CA ASP A 141 -6.15 3.76 16.56
C ASP A 141 -6.31 5.27 16.74
N PHE A 142 -7.47 5.80 16.35
CA PHE A 142 -7.81 7.21 16.53
C PHE A 142 -9.11 7.35 17.31
N GLU A 143 -9.17 8.33 18.21
CA GLU A 143 -10.38 8.64 18.97
C GLU A 143 -11.53 9.05 18.04
N ARG A 144 -11.21 9.90 17.06
CA ARG A 144 -12.11 10.30 15.97
C ARG A 144 -11.38 10.10 14.63
N PRO A 145 -11.62 8.97 13.92
CA PRO A 145 -11.15 8.76 12.54
C PRO A 145 -11.50 9.90 11.60
N THR A 146 -10.76 10.23 10.52
CA THR A 146 -11.26 11.21 9.51
C THR A 146 -12.33 10.65 8.57
N MET A 147 -12.66 9.37 8.71
CA MET A 147 -13.78 8.71 8.05
C MET A 147 -15.02 8.76 8.94
N SER A 148 -16.18 9.03 8.34
CA SER A 148 -17.48 8.85 8.98
C SER A 148 -18.21 7.66 8.34
N GLU A 149 -18.91 6.89 9.16
CA GLU A 149 -19.70 5.72 8.74
C GLU A 149 -21.16 5.89 9.14
N MET A 150 -22.08 5.38 8.33
CA MET A 150 -23.52 5.50 8.56
C MET A 150 -24.25 4.30 7.94
N ARG A 151 -25.38 3.91 8.53
CA ARG A 151 -26.26 2.88 7.97
C ARG A 151 -27.46 3.53 7.33
N TYR A 152 -27.84 3.08 6.13
CA TYR A 152 -29.16 3.40 5.58
C TYR A 152 -30.22 2.69 6.40
N ALA A 153 -30.95 3.44 7.21
CA ALA A 153 -31.88 2.84 8.15
C ALA A 153 -33.30 2.76 7.59
N LYS A 154 -33.68 3.73 6.75
CA LYS A 154 -34.94 3.73 6.02
C LYS A 154 -34.75 4.48 4.70
N VAL A 155 -35.38 3.97 3.64
CA VAL A 155 -35.42 4.60 2.32
C VAL A 155 -36.86 4.58 1.86
N SER A 156 -37.48 5.75 1.70
CA SER A 156 -38.90 5.87 1.35
C SER A 156 -39.22 7.22 0.73
N GLY A 157 -39.89 7.22 -0.43
CA GLY A 157 -40.63 8.38 -0.93
C GLY A 157 -39.87 9.71 -0.97
N GLY A 158 -38.70 9.76 -1.61
CA GLY A 158 -37.89 10.99 -1.71
C GLY A 158 -37.14 11.34 -0.43
N GLU A 159 -37.01 10.40 0.51
CA GLU A 159 -36.26 10.55 1.75
C GLU A 159 -35.39 9.33 2.03
N VAL A 160 -34.20 9.59 2.60
CA VAL A 160 -33.28 8.59 3.12
C VAL A 160 -32.97 8.95 4.57
N GLU A 161 -33.16 8.01 5.49
CA GLU A 161 -32.75 8.14 6.89
C GLU A 161 -31.47 7.37 7.15
N LEU A 162 -30.52 8.02 7.81
CA LEU A 162 -29.20 7.52 8.14
C LEU A 162 -29.06 7.37 9.66
N ASP A 163 -28.61 6.20 10.11
CA ASP A 163 -28.05 6.02 11.46
C ASP A 163 -26.54 6.31 11.38
N ILE A 164 -26.11 7.43 11.95
CA ILE A 164 -24.71 7.84 11.99
C ILE A 164 -23.97 7.04 13.06
N HIS A 165 -22.81 6.50 12.70
CA HIS A 165 -21.98 5.73 13.62
C HIS A 165 -21.52 6.58 14.82
N ARG A 166 -21.50 6.00 16.01
CA ARG A 166 -21.19 6.71 17.28
C ARG A 166 -19.80 7.36 17.32
N ASP A 167 -18.86 6.86 16.53
CA ASP A 167 -17.49 7.39 16.44
C ASP A 167 -17.40 8.60 15.49
N ALA A 168 -18.45 8.87 14.70
CA ALA A 168 -18.51 10.08 13.88
C ALA A 168 -18.93 11.29 14.74
N ARG A 169 -18.51 12.47 14.31
CA ARG A 169 -19.00 13.76 14.82
C ARG A 169 -19.51 14.56 13.63
N TYR A 170 -20.70 15.12 13.78
CA TYR A 170 -21.38 15.85 12.72
C TYR A 170 -22.17 17.05 13.26
N ALA A 171 -22.49 17.98 12.38
CA ALA A 171 -23.43 19.07 12.62
C ALA A 171 -24.36 19.21 11.42
N ILE A 172 -25.53 19.82 11.64
CA ILE A 172 -26.40 20.27 10.58
C ILE A 172 -26.38 21.81 10.58
N ARG A 173 -25.83 22.41 9.52
CA ARG A 173 -25.79 23.87 9.33
C ARG A 173 -26.47 24.22 8.02
N ASP A 174 -27.40 25.17 8.06
CA ASP A 174 -28.20 25.56 6.88
C ASP A 174 -28.85 24.37 6.16
N GLY A 175 -29.27 23.37 6.95
CA GLY A 175 -29.84 22.12 6.44
C GLY A 175 -28.83 21.20 5.75
N LYS A 176 -27.52 21.34 5.99
CA LYS A 176 -26.45 20.53 5.39
C LYS A 176 -25.67 19.75 6.44
N LEU A 177 -25.39 18.49 6.13
CA LEU A 177 -24.63 17.60 7.00
C LEU A 177 -23.12 17.89 6.85
N GLU A 178 -22.49 18.30 7.94
CA GLU A 178 -21.05 18.57 8.02
C GLU A 178 -20.38 17.54 8.94
N TRP A 179 -19.16 17.13 8.59
CA TRP A 179 -18.36 16.18 9.37
C TRP A 179 -17.11 16.85 9.91
N PHE A 180 -16.83 16.65 11.20
CA PHE A 180 -15.66 17.27 11.85
C PHE A 180 -15.02 16.36 12.90
N GLY A 181 -13.86 16.77 13.40
CA GLY A 181 -13.14 16.17 14.51
C GLY A 181 -12.21 17.21 15.15
N GLU A 182 -11.31 16.77 16.03
CA GLU A 182 -10.38 17.66 16.73
C GLU A 182 -9.42 18.33 15.73
N GLY A 183 -9.60 19.64 15.51
CA GLY A 183 -8.74 20.43 14.62
C GLY A 183 -8.97 20.24 13.12
N TRP A 184 -10.07 19.60 12.70
CA TRP A 184 -10.35 19.38 11.27
C TRP A 184 -11.85 19.28 10.94
N LYS A 185 -12.19 19.57 9.68
CA LYS A 185 -13.49 19.28 9.06
C LYS A 185 -13.31 18.74 7.64
N SER A 186 -14.23 17.90 7.19
CA SER A 186 -14.19 17.38 5.81
C SER A 186 -14.70 18.42 4.83
N THR A 187 -14.00 18.55 3.70
CA THR A 187 -14.30 19.53 2.65
C THR A 187 -14.31 18.91 1.26
N HIS A 188 -13.52 17.86 1.02
CA HIS A 188 -13.45 17.19 -0.29
C HIS A 188 -13.92 15.75 -0.17
N PHE A 189 -15.19 15.50 -0.50
CA PHE A 189 -15.85 14.24 -0.15
C PHE A 189 -15.58 13.11 -1.15
N HIS A 190 -15.32 11.93 -0.60
CA HIS A 190 -15.35 10.67 -1.34
C HIS A 190 -16.09 9.63 -0.51
N ALA A 191 -16.98 8.89 -1.18
CA ALA A 191 -17.89 7.97 -0.53
C ALA A 191 -17.83 6.56 -1.12
N VAL A 192 -17.93 5.58 -0.22
CA VAL A 192 -17.99 4.16 -0.55
C VAL A 192 -19.15 3.55 0.22
N GLU A 193 -19.97 2.77 -0.48
CA GLU A 193 -21.04 1.96 0.11
C GLU A 193 -20.62 0.50 0.18
N LEU A 194 -20.79 -0.12 1.35
CA LEU A 194 -20.69 -1.56 1.55
C LEU A 194 -22.10 -2.18 1.49
N ASP A 195 -22.30 -3.07 0.52
CA ASP A 195 -23.48 -3.96 0.52
C ASP A 195 -23.35 -4.99 1.62
N THR A 196 -24.26 -4.97 2.58
CA THR A 196 -24.17 -5.83 3.77
C THR A 196 -24.59 -7.27 3.51
N THR A 197 -25.28 -7.55 2.40
CA THR A 197 -25.62 -8.91 1.97
C THR A 197 -24.50 -9.50 1.12
N LEU A 198 -24.09 -8.79 0.08
CA LEU A 198 -23.10 -9.25 -0.90
C LEU A 198 -21.66 -9.10 -0.38
N LYS A 199 -21.45 -8.28 0.65
CA LYS A 199 -20.12 -7.92 1.19
C LYS A 199 -19.19 -7.33 0.11
N THR A 200 -19.76 -6.53 -0.79
CA THR A 200 -19.07 -5.80 -1.85
C THR A 200 -19.06 -4.31 -1.55
N MET A 201 -18.03 -3.60 -1.97
CA MET A 201 -17.93 -2.15 -1.83
C MET A 201 -18.04 -1.47 -3.18
N HIS A 202 -18.75 -0.35 -3.26
CA HIS A 202 -18.94 0.42 -4.50
C HIS A 202 -18.73 1.91 -4.25
N TYR A 203 -18.17 2.61 -5.22
CA TYR A 203 -18.10 4.07 -5.15
C TYR A 203 -19.51 4.65 -5.28
N VAL A 204 -19.77 5.68 -4.51
CA VAL A 204 -21.03 6.41 -4.54
C VAL A 204 -20.73 7.88 -4.76
N ASP A 205 -21.49 8.53 -5.65
CA ASP A 205 -21.41 9.98 -5.81
C ASP A 205 -21.95 10.65 -4.55
N TRP A 206 -21.12 11.47 -3.90
CA TRP A 206 -21.50 12.19 -2.70
C TRP A 206 -22.39 13.40 -2.99
N LYS A 207 -22.39 13.94 -4.21
CA LYS A 207 -23.11 15.19 -4.56
C LYS A 207 -24.59 15.17 -4.16
N PRO A 208 -25.37 14.08 -4.38
CA PRO A 208 -26.77 14.07 -3.97
C PRO A 208 -26.97 14.13 -2.45
N TYR A 209 -26.03 13.62 -1.65
CA TYR A 209 -26.06 13.72 -0.18
C TYR A 209 -25.71 15.13 0.29
N ALA A 210 -24.68 15.74 -0.31
CA ALA A 210 -24.31 17.13 -0.04
C ALA A 210 -25.44 18.11 -0.43
N ASN A 211 -26.17 17.82 -1.49
CA ASN A 211 -27.26 18.68 -1.98
C ASN A 211 -28.60 18.41 -1.28
N ALA A 212 -28.76 17.30 -0.57
CA ALA A 212 -29.96 17.01 0.20
C ALA A 212 -30.16 18.02 1.34
N GLN A 213 -31.42 18.24 1.73
CA GLN A 213 -31.72 18.90 3.00
C GLN A 213 -31.70 17.87 4.12
N ALA A 214 -30.84 18.11 5.10
CA ALA A 214 -30.62 17.28 6.27
C ALA A 214 -31.40 17.83 7.47
N THR A 215 -32.11 16.95 8.17
CA THR A 215 -32.78 17.24 9.45
C THR A 215 -32.46 16.14 10.43
N GLU A 216 -32.00 16.49 11.63
CA GLU A 216 -31.81 15.54 12.72
C GLU A 216 -33.19 15.18 13.30
N ILE A 217 -33.50 13.89 13.34
CA ILE A 217 -34.74 13.39 13.97
C ILE A 217 -34.51 13.27 15.48
N TYR A 218 -33.37 12.69 15.86
CA TYR A 218 -32.84 12.60 17.22
C TYR A 218 -31.31 12.34 17.12
N PRO A 219 -30.54 12.48 18.21
CA PRO A 219 -29.08 12.34 18.15
C PRO A 219 -28.63 11.03 17.50
N GLY A 220 -27.85 11.13 16.42
CA GLY A 220 -27.37 10.01 15.62
C GLY A 220 -28.30 9.57 14.48
N ARG A 221 -29.51 10.10 14.35
CA ARG A 221 -30.46 9.78 13.28
C ARG A 221 -30.77 11.01 12.43
N VAL A 222 -30.33 10.99 11.17
CA VAL A 222 -30.49 12.12 10.23
C VAL A 222 -31.35 11.70 9.05
N ARG A 223 -32.33 12.54 8.70
CA ARG A 223 -33.12 12.42 7.47
C ARG A 223 -32.55 13.32 6.40
N LEU A 224 -32.38 12.79 5.19
CA LEU A 224 -32.02 13.49 3.98
C LEU A 224 -33.21 13.51 3.01
N LYS A 225 -33.65 14.69 2.57
CA LYS A 225 -34.61 14.82 1.47
C LYS A 225 -33.88 14.65 0.13
N THR A 226 -34.03 13.51 -0.50
CA THR A 226 -33.29 13.11 -1.71
C THR A 226 -34.01 12.00 -2.48
N ASN A 227 -33.88 11.99 -3.81
CA ASN A 227 -34.43 10.94 -4.67
C ASN A 227 -33.54 9.69 -4.77
N LEU A 228 -32.44 9.64 -3.99
CA LEU A 228 -31.60 8.46 -3.91
C LEU A 228 -32.40 7.25 -3.39
N THR A 229 -32.13 6.08 -3.98
CA THR A 229 -32.74 4.81 -3.59
C THR A 229 -31.68 3.77 -3.19
N PRO A 230 -30.84 4.04 -2.16
CA PRO A 230 -29.87 3.05 -1.70
C PRO A 230 -30.60 1.87 -1.04
N LYS A 231 -29.89 0.76 -0.83
CA LYS A 231 -30.47 -0.41 -0.18
C LYS A 231 -30.45 -0.23 1.34
N SER A 232 -31.63 -0.31 1.96
CA SER A 232 -31.74 -0.28 3.43
C SER A 232 -30.87 -1.37 4.07
N GLY A 233 -30.21 -1.02 5.17
CA GLY A 233 -29.25 -1.85 5.88
C GLY A 233 -27.79 -1.71 5.40
N ASN A 234 -27.54 -1.24 4.17
CA ASN A 234 -26.18 -0.99 3.67
C ASN A 234 -25.47 0.10 4.47
N LEU A 235 -24.14 0.08 4.42
CA LEU A 235 -23.28 1.01 5.15
C LEU A 235 -22.62 1.97 4.17
N LEU A 236 -22.88 3.27 4.34
CA LEU A 236 -22.22 4.34 3.61
C LEU A 236 -21.05 4.85 4.45
N THR A 237 -19.96 5.17 3.78
CA THR A 237 -18.75 5.73 4.37
C THR A 237 -18.38 7.00 3.61
N VAL A 238 -17.87 8.01 4.30
CA VAL A 238 -17.44 9.27 3.68
C VAL A 238 -16.20 9.82 4.36
N ARG A 239 -15.24 10.27 3.56
CA ARG A 239 -13.98 10.88 4.00
C ARG A 239 -13.64 12.12 3.22
N ASP A 240 -12.70 12.88 3.76
CA ASP A 240 -11.92 13.83 2.97
C ASP A 240 -10.91 13.08 2.07
N ILE A 241 -10.72 13.53 0.84
CA ILE A 241 -9.77 12.91 -0.10
C ILE A 241 -8.32 13.32 0.13
N ILE A 242 -8.09 14.48 0.74
CA ILE A 242 -6.76 15.04 0.91
C ILE A 242 -5.97 14.20 1.92
N ARG A 243 -4.85 13.63 1.47
CA ARG A 243 -3.95 12.81 2.29
C ARG A 243 -2.83 13.70 2.83
N ASP A 244 -3.07 14.34 3.96
CA ASP A 244 -2.15 15.28 4.63
C ASP A 244 -1.36 14.67 5.80
N GLN A 245 -1.72 13.46 6.21
CA GLN A 245 -1.01 12.61 7.19
C GLN A 245 -0.96 11.17 6.66
N VAL A 246 -0.10 10.34 7.26
CA VAL A 246 -0.05 8.89 7.01
C VAL A 246 -0.12 8.13 8.33
N GLY A 247 -0.37 6.82 8.31
CA GLY A 247 -0.20 5.99 9.51
C GLY A 247 1.26 6.00 9.98
N VAL A 248 2.12 5.29 9.26
CA VAL A 248 3.56 5.17 9.59
C VAL A 248 4.38 5.63 8.40
N HIS A 249 5.42 6.43 8.63
CA HIS A 249 6.38 6.82 7.59
C HIS A 249 7.77 6.27 7.91
N ILE A 250 8.25 5.36 7.07
CA ILE A 250 9.60 4.78 7.16
C ILE A 250 10.41 5.35 6.02
N ARG A 251 11.36 6.25 6.31
CA ARG A 251 12.12 6.97 5.29
C ARG A 251 13.61 6.75 5.46
N GLU A 252 14.29 6.47 4.35
CA GLU A 252 15.76 6.38 4.26
C GLU A 252 16.37 5.54 5.39
N SER A 253 15.68 4.43 5.70
CA SER A 253 15.99 3.53 6.81
C SER A 253 16.36 2.14 6.30
N LYS A 254 16.98 1.33 7.15
CA LYS A 254 17.48 0.00 6.80
C LYS A 254 17.10 -1.04 7.85
N ASN A 255 16.69 -2.23 7.42
CA ASN A 255 16.34 -3.37 8.27
C ASN A 255 15.28 -2.98 9.31
N VAL A 256 14.08 -2.67 8.83
CA VAL A 256 12.93 -2.31 9.68
C VAL A 256 11.94 -3.45 9.72
N THR A 257 11.49 -3.82 10.93
CA THR A 257 10.48 -4.86 11.14
C THR A 257 9.30 -4.33 11.94
N LEU A 258 8.09 -4.53 11.42
CA LEU A 258 6.85 -4.44 12.20
C LEU A 258 6.34 -5.86 12.41
N GLU A 259 6.18 -6.26 13.66
CA GLU A 259 5.79 -7.62 14.02
C GLU A 259 4.66 -7.62 15.07
N ASP A 260 3.54 -8.28 14.82
CA ASP A 260 2.38 -8.25 15.74
C ASP A 260 1.89 -6.82 16.02
N VAL A 261 1.72 -6.03 14.95
CA VAL A 261 1.26 -4.64 15.00
C VAL A 261 -0.17 -4.52 14.46
N GLY A 262 -1.08 -3.93 15.23
CA GLY A 262 -2.44 -3.61 14.80
C GLY A 262 -2.56 -2.14 14.38
N MET A 263 -2.83 -1.87 13.11
CA MET A 263 -3.17 -0.53 12.61
C MET A 263 -4.67 -0.45 12.35
N HIS A 264 -5.42 0.06 13.32
CA HIS A 264 -6.89 -0.04 13.35
C HIS A 264 -7.62 1.14 12.70
N TYR A 265 -6.93 2.27 12.61
CA TYR A 265 -7.31 3.36 11.74
C TYR A 265 -6.07 4.18 11.33
N MET A 266 -6.02 4.64 10.09
CA MET A 266 -4.95 5.47 9.54
C MET A 266 -5.53 6.57 8.64
N HIS A 267 -5.08 7.80 8.84
CA HIS A 267 -5.36 8.92 7.94
C HIS A 267 -4.51 8.81 6.68
N GLY A 268 -5.05 9.18 5.52
CA GLY A 268 -4.31 9.10 4.26
C GLY A 268 -3.91 7.66 3.91
N LEU A 269 -2.65 7.51 3.48
CA LEU A 269 -1.99 6.23 3.29
C LEU A 269 -1.64 5.61 4.65
N GLY A 270 -1.62 4.28 4.72
CA GLY A 270 -1.27 3.55 5.93
C GLY A 270 0.21 3.61 6.28
N ILE A 271 0.95 2.55 5.99
CA ILE A 271 2.38 2.43 6.25
C ILE A 271 3.14 2.71 4.96
N VAL A 272 3.81 3.86 4.87
CA VAL A 272 4.61 4.26 3.72
C VAL A 272 6.09 4.01 3.99
N SER A 273 6.68 3.07 3.25
CA SER A 273 8.12 2.82 3.23
C SER A 273 8.71 3.48 2.00
N GLN A 274 9.53 4.50 2.22
CA GLN A 274 10.06 5.38 1.19
C GLN A 274 11.59 5.34 1.19
N TYR A 275 12.20 4.98 0.05
CA TYR A 275 13.65 4.90 -0.12
C TYR A 275 14.36 4.19 1.03
N SER A 276 13.81 3.03 1.42
CA SER A 276 14.30 2.22 2.55
C SER A 276 14.71 0.82 2.10
N GLU A 277 15.63 0.20 2.84
CA GLU A 277 16.22 -1.10 2.53
C GLU A 277 15.75 -2.16 3.53
N ASN A 278 15.33 -3.33 3.05
CA ASN A 278 14.92 -4.47 3.88
C ASN A 278 13.79 -4.14 4.87
N ILE A 279 12.55 -4.29 4.40
CA ILE A 279 11.35 -4.03 5.20
C ILE A 279 10.59 -5.34 5.43
N THR A 280 10.27 -5.63 6.68
CA THR A 280 9.49 -6.81 7.07
C THR A 280 8.22 -6.39 7.80
N MET A 281 7.08 -6.79 7.26
CA MET A 281 5.77 -6.73 7.91
C MET A 281 5.37 -8.17 8.22
N ARG A 282 5.27 -8.52 9.51
CA ARG A 282 4.88 -9.87 9.94
C ARG A 282 3.72 -9.80 10.91
N ARG A 283 2.64 -10.52 10.63
CA ARG A 283 1.43 -10.52 11.48
C ARG A 283 0.91 -9.10 11.76
N VAL A 284 1.05 -8.20 10.79
CA VAL A 284 0.49 -6.86 10.86
C VAL A 284 -1.00 -6.93 10.51
N THR A 285 -1.85 -6.33 11.34
CA THR A 285 -3.29 -6.26 11.10
C THR A 285 -3.69 -4.83 10.76
N CYS A 286 -3.97 -4.56 9.50
CA CYS A 286 -4.59 -3.31 9.05
C CYS A 286 -6.10 -3.55 8.91
N ALA A 287 -6.84 -3.40 10.02
CA ALA A 287 -8.28 -3.62 10.04
C ALA A 287 -8.92 -2.95 11.27
N PRO A 288 -10.19 -2.52 11.20
CA PRO A 288 -10.89 -1.98 12.35
C PRO A 288 -10.94 -3.00 13.48
N ARG A 289 -10.88 -2.52 14.73
CA ARG A 289 -11.12 -3.40 15.88
C ARG A 289 -12.59 -3.80 15.92
N PRO A 290 -12.92 -5.10 16.07
CA PRO A 290 -14.31 -5.57 16.02
C PRO A 290 -15.25 -4.85 17.00
N GLU A 291 -14.78 -4.52 18.20
CA GLU A 291 -15.56 -3.87 19.25
C GLU A 291 -15.98 -2.44 18.93
N THR A 292 -15.33 -1.77 17.97
CA THR A 292 -15.74 -0.41 17.58
C THR A 292 -16.94 -0.43 16.65
N GLY A 293 -17.23 -1.54 15.96
CA GLY A 293 -18.30 -1.64 14.96
C GLY A 293 -17.97 -0.98 13.61
N ARG A 294 -16.79 -0.36 13.48
CA ARG A 294 -16.32 0.32 12.26
C ARG A 294 -16.03 -0.69 11.15
N ILE A 295 -16.16 -0.26 9.90
CA ILE A 295 -15.87 -1.09 8.73
C ILE A 295 -14.63 -0.67 7.95
N ILE A 296 -14.11 0.55 8.14
CA ILE A 296 -12.92 1.07 7.44
C ILE A 296 -11.75 1.34 8.40
N ALA A 297 -10.54 0.97 7.99
CA ALA A 297 -9.28 1.24 8.68
C ALA A 297 -8.33 2.18 7.94
N SER A 298 -8.50 2.41 6.63
CA SER A 298 -7.67 3.36 5.89
C SER A 298 -8.45 4.12 4.84
N SER A 299 -8.13 5.41 4.71
CA SER A 299 -8.66 6.26 3.65
C SER A 299 -8.02 6.00 2.28
N ALA A 300 -6.86 5.33 2.26
CA ALA A 300 -6.12 4.96 1.07
C ALA A 300 -5.47 3.59 1.29
N ASP A 301 -4.27 3.39 0.75
CA ASP A 301 -3.54 2.14 0.80
C ASP A 301 -3.23 1.72 2.24
N PHE A 302 -2.97 0.43 2.48
CA PHE A 302 -2.47 -0.02 3.79
C PHE A 302 -0.96 -0.05 3.88
N MET A 303 -0.26 -0.61 2.88
CA MET A 303 1.19 -0.70 2.85
C MET A 303 1.69 -0.23 1.49
N HIS A 304 2.50 0.82 1.49
CA HIS A 304 2.94 1.49 0.27
C HIS A 304 4.47 1.57 0.27
N PHE A 305 5.11 0.84 -0.64
CA PHE A 305 6.55 0.69 -0.75
C PHE A 305 7.04 1.45 -1.98
N SER A 306 7.43 2.71 -1.78
CA SER A 306 7.88 3.63 -2.84
C SER A 306 9.41 3.73 -2.83
N GLY A 307 10.04 3.23 -3.89
CA GLY A 307 11.49 3.25 -4.05
C GLY A 307 12.25 2.43 -3.01
N CYS A 308 11.73 1.31 -2.53
CA CYS A 308 12.45 0.44 -1.59
C CYS A 308 13.54 -0.40 -2.29
N ARG A 309 14.54 -0.92 -1.55
CA ARG A 309 15.55 -1.86 -2.06
C ARG A 309 15.80 -3.04 -1.13
N GLY A 310 16.64 -3.97 -1.57
CA GLY A 310 16.88 -5.21 -0.83
C GLY A 310 15.64 -6.09 -0.91
N LYS A 311 15.04 -6.46 0.22
CA LYS A 311 13.85 -7.30 0.27
C LYS A 311 12.69 -6.66 1.03
N VAL A 312 11.51 -6.62 0.41
CA VAL A 312 10.23 -6.34 1.08
C VAL A 312 9.53 -7.67 1.37
N THR A 313 9.18 -7.89 2.62
CA THR A 313 8.50 -9.11 3.08
C THR A 313 7.20 -8.73 3.79
N VAL A 314 6.06 -9.26 3.33
CA VAL A 314 4.75 -9.10 3.94
C VAL A 314 4.16 -10.48 4.20
N GLU A 315 4.17 -10.89 5.46
CA GLU A 315 3.88 -12.26 5.89
C GLU A 315 2.79 -12.32 6.95
N ASP A 316 1.83 -13.22 6.75
CA ASP A 316 0.79 -13.56 7.73
C ASP A 316 -0.02 -12.33 8.20
N CYS A 317 -0.14 -11.31 7.35
CA CYS A 317 -0.84 -10.07 7.63
C CYS A 317 -2.34 -10.15 7.29
N ARG A 318 -3.13 -9.26 7.89
CA ARG A 318 -4.57 -9.15 7.66
C ARG A 318 -4.94 -7.74 7.23
N PHE A 319 -5.65 -7.64 6.11
CA PHE A 319 -6.10 -6.39 5.51
C PHE A 319 -7.63 -6.38 5.42
N SER A 320 -8.28 -5.39 6.02
CA SER A 320 -9.73 -5.23 5.89
C SER A 320 -10.18 -3.78 6.04
N GLY A 321 -10.96 -3.28 5.07
CA GLY A 321 -11.52 -1.94 5.13
C GLY A 321 -10.57 -0.88 4.61
N ALA A 322 -10.03 -1.06 3.41
CA ALA A 322 -9.28 -0.02 2.70
C ALA A 322 -10.15 0.61 1.60
N HIS A 323 -10.01 1.93 1.44
CA HIS A 323 -10.59 2.66 0.30
C HIS A 323 -9.69 2.64 -0.94
N ASP A 324 -8.46 2.16 -0.82
CA ASP A 324 -7.50 1.94 -1.90
C ASP A 324 -6.75 0.62 -1.63
N ASP A 325 -5.60 0.41 -2.25
CA ASP A 325 -4.94 -0.90 -2.28
C ASP A 325 -4.31 -1.33 -0.95
N PRO A 326 -4.50 -2.57 -0.49
CA PRO A 326 -3.78 -3.09 0.66
C PRO A 326 -2.25 -3.05 0.50
N ILE A 327 -1.73 -3.37 -0.68
CA ILE A 327 -0.28 -3.35 -0.94
C ILE A 327 0.00 -2.68 -2.28
N ASN A 328 0.87 -1.67 -2.31
CA ASN A 328 1.48 -1.13 -3.52
C ASN A 328 3.02 -1.15 -3.41
N VAL A 329 3.70 -1.70 -4.42
CA VAL A 329 5.17 -1.73 -4.53
C VAL A 329 5.61 -1.15 -5.87
N HIS A 330 6.37 -0.07 -5.83
CA HIS A 330 6.85 0.60 -7.05
C HIS A 330 8.12 1.44 -6.83
N GLY A 331 8.72 1.92 -7.91
CA GLY A 331 9.84 2.87 -7.92
C GLY A 331 9.37 4.31 -8.11
N THR A 332 10.14 5.16 -8.77
CA THR A 332 9.59 6.43 -9.31
C THR A 332 10.37 6.80 -10.56
N ASN A 333 9.66 6.98 -11.68
CA ASN A 333 10.20 7.48 -12.93
C ASN A 333 10.25 9.01 -12.89
N LEU A 334 11.40 9.60 -13.18
CA LEU A 334 11.51 11.06 -13.35
C LEU A 334 11.71 11.38 -14.83
N ARG A 335 10.86 12.25 -15.36
CA ARG A 335 10.89 12.65 -16.77
C ARG A 335 12.09 13.54 -17.05
N ILE A 336 12.78 13.29 -18.15
CA ILE A 336 13.85 14.14 -18.66
C ILE A 336 13.23 15.43 -19.21
N VAL A 337 13.63 16.57 -18.66
CA VAL A 337 13.15 17.91 -19.03
C VAL A 337 14.28 18.84 -19.49
N GLY A 338 15.51 18.35 -19.55
CA GLY A 338 16.65 19.08 -20.09
C GLY A 338 17.91 18.25 -20.13
N ARG A 339 18.86 18.65 -20.98
CA ARG A 339 20.19 18.06 -21.13
C ARG A 339 21.22 19.18 -21.16
N PRO A 340 21.71 19.65 -19.99
CA PRO A 340 22.68 20.75 -19.95
C PRO A 340 23.99 20.43 -20.69
N ASP A 341 24.44 19.18 -20.67
CA ASP A 341 25.68 18.75 -21.32
C ASP A 341 25.63 17.26 -21.72
N ALA A 342 26.77 16.69 -22.15
CA ALA A 342 26.87 15.31 -22.61
C ALA A 342 26.68 14.26 -21.49
N HIS A 343 26.87 14.62 -20.23
CA HIS A 343 26.81 13.76 -19.05
C HIS A 343 25.68 14.11 -18.08
N THR A 344 25.03 15.24 -18.23
CA THR A 344 24.04 15.74 -17.26
C THR A 344 22.65 15.78 -17.86
N LEU A 345 21.65 15.29 -17.10
CA LEU A 345 20.23 15.47 -17.38
C LEU A 345 19.55 16.25 -16.26
N LYS A 346 18.63 17.13 -16.64
CA LYS A 346 17.62 17.68 -15.73
C LYS A 346 16.40 16.78 -15.79
N VAL A 347 16.04 16.18 -14.66
CA VAL A 347 14.88 15.30 -14.54
C VAL A 347 13.85 15.90 -13.58
N ARG A 348 12.58 15.53 -13.74
CA ARG A 348 11.45 16.13 -13.01
C ARG A 348 10.46 15.09 -12.49
N PHE A 349 10.04 15.27 -11.24
CA PHE A 349 8.84 14.63 -10.69
C PHE A 349 7.59 15.17 -11.39
N MET A 350 6.89 14.31 -12.12
CA MET A 350 5.73 14.71 -12.93
C MET A 350 4.42 14.59 -12.17
N HIS A 351 4.20 13.50 -11.44
CA HIS A 351 2.95 13.32 -10.72
C HIS A 351 2.78 14.36 -9.60
N GLY A 352 1.55 14.84 -9.40
CA GLY A 352 1.24 15.87 -8.42
C GLY A 352 1.54 15.43 -6.98
N GLN A 353 1.30 14.16 -6.68
CA GLN A 353 1.32 13.61 -5.32
C GLN A 353 2.62 12.88 -4.96
N SER A 354 3.62 12.84 -5.86
CA SER A 354 4.89 12.11 -5.65
C SER A 354 6.06 13.00 -6.08
N TYR A 355 6.58 13.81 -5.16
CA TYR A 355 7.66 14.77 -5.39
C TYR A 355 8.36 15.18 -4.09
N GLY A 356 9.49 15.88 -4.20
CA GLY A 356 10.17 16.58 -3.08
C GLY A 356 11.07 15.73 -2.18
N PHE A 357 11.09 14.41 -2.38
CA PHE A 357 12.00 13.47 -1.71
C PHE A 357 13.22 13.11 -2.58
N ASN A 358 14.22 12.47 -1.98
CA ASN A 358 15.41 12.02 -2.70
C ASN A 358 15.10 10.75 -3.48
N ALA A 359 15.05 10.86 -4.81
CA ALA A 359 14.78 9.71 -5.69
C ALA A 359 16.03 9.03 -6.26
N PHE A 360 17.19 9.69 -6.14
CA PHE A 360 18.47 9.23 -6.65
C PHE A 360 19.58 9.60 -5.69
N PHE A 361 20.62 8.77 -5.65
CA PHE A 361 21.82 8.92 -4.86
C PHE A 361 23.05 8.66 -5.73
N PRO A 362 24.23 9.22 -5.39
CA PRO A 362 25.48 8.84 -6.03
C PRO A 362 25.68 7.32 -6.02
N GLN A 363 26.24 6.79 -7.12
CA GLN A 363 26.46 5.37 -7.40
C GLN A 363 25.19 4.56 -7.73
N ASP A 364 24.01 5.17 -7.73
CA ASP A 364 22.81 4.47 -8.20
C ASP A 364 22.95 4.09 -9.67
N THR A 365 22.69 2.81 -9.95
CA THR A 365 22.38 2.32 -11.29
C THR A 365 20.98 2.75 -11.71
N VAL A 366 20.84 3.17 -12.97
CA VAL A 366 19.58 3.63 -13.56
C VAL A 366 19.32 2.99 -14.92
N ALA A 367 18.06 3.01 -15.34
CA ALA A 367 17.65 2.75 -16.71
C ALA A 367 17.10 4.03 -17.36
N PHE A 368 17.41 4.24 -18.63
CA PHE A 368 16.73 5.22 -19.48
C PHE A 368 15.54 4.52 -20.14
N VAL A 369 14.36 5.14 -20.06
CA VAL A 369 13.08 4.53 -20.40
C VAL A 369 12.34 5.34 -21.45
N HIS A 370 11.96 4.70 -22.55
CA HIS A 370 11.00 5.27 -23.49
C HIS A 370 9.61 5.25 -22.86
N SER A 371 9.04 6.42 -22.58
CA SER A 371 7.80 6.52 -21.78
C SER A 371 6.60 5.85 -22.45
N ALA A 372 6.50 5.96 -23.78
CA ALA A 372 5.36 5.45 -24.55
C ALA A 372 5.37 3.92 -24.73
N SER A 373 6.55 3.30 -24.72
CA SER A 373 6.72 1.85 -24.91
C SER A 373 7.06 1.10 -23.62
N MET A 374 7.45 1.80 -22.56
CA MET A 374 8.03 1.25 -21.32
C MET A 374 9.32 0.45 -21.54
N GLU A 375 10.01 0.69 -22.66
CA GLU A 375 11.28 0.03 -22.98
C GLU A 375 12.44 0.67 -22.23
N ARG A 376 13.21 -0.16 -21.50
CA ARG A 376 14.51 0.22 -20.96
C ARG A 376 15.58 0.05 -22.04
N PHE A 377 15.99 1.14 -22.69
CA PHE A 377 16.86 1.07 -23.88
C PHE A 377 18.34 1.30 -23.58
N ALA A 378 18.68 1.87 -22.42
CA ALA A 378 20.05 2.06 -21.98
C ALA A 378 20.14 2.07 -20.45
N ASN A 379 21.36 1.94 -19.92
CA ASN A 379 21.64 2.01 -18.49
C ASN A 379 22.71 3.07 -18.19
N GLY A 380 22.74 3.55 -16.95
CA GLY A 380 23.72 4.52 -16.48
C GLY A 380 24.07 4.34 -15.01
N VAL A 381 25.10 5.05 -14.57
CA VAL A 381 25.50 5.17 -13.16
C VAL A 381 25.53 6.64 -12.81
N VAL A 382 24.80 7.00 -11.76
CA VAL A 382 24.73 8.37 -11.24
C VAL A 382 26.05 8.70 -10.54
N LYS A 383 26.71 9.78 -10.96
CA LYS A 383 27.92 10.32 -10.34
C LYS A 383 27.56 11.33 -9.25
N THR A 384 26.71 12.31 -9.57
CA THR A 384 26.24 13.34 -8.63
C THR A 384 24.76 13.61 -8.82
N VAL A 385 24.13 14.09 -7.75
CA VAL A 385 22.71 14.45 -7.69
C VAL A 385 22.60 15.84 -7.08
N ASP A 386 22.13 16.81 -7.88
CA ASP A 386 21.95 18.19 -7.44
C ASP A 386 20.47 18.55 -7.53
N ARG A 387 19.81 18.65 -6.36
CA ARG A 387 18.40 19.03 -6.30
C ARG A 387 18.25 20.53 -6.54
N LEU A 388 17.56 20.90 -7.62
CA LEU A 388 17.31 22.30 -7.98
C LEU A 388 16.13 22.90 -7.22
N ASN A 389 15.06 22.11 -7.05
CA ASN A 389 13.86 22.46 -6.28
C ASN A 389 13.09 21.19 -5.88
N ASP A 390 11.84 21.33 -5.43
CA ASP A 390 11.01 20.19 -4.99
C ASP A 390 10.63 19.23 -6.13
N ARG A 391 10.74 19.65 -7.40
CA ARG A 391 10.43 18.80 -8.56
C ARG A 391 11.61 18.48 -9.45
N GLU A 392 12.57 19.38 -9.60
CA GLU A 392 13.65 19.24 -10.58
C GLU A 392 14.98 18.88 -9.92
N VAL A 393 15.67 17.90 -10.52
CA VAL A 393 16.94 17.34 -10.07
C VAL A 393 17.90 17.28 -11.26
N LEU A 394 19.15 17.69 -11.08
CA LEU A 394 20.23 17.40 -12.04
C LEU A 394 20.88 16.07 -11.65
N LEU A 395 20.97 15.17 -12.62
CA LEU A 395 21.72 13.93 -12.53
C LEU A 395 22.90 14.00 -13.48
N THR A 396 24.12 13.96 -12.95
CA THR A 396 25.33 13.80 -13.75
C THR A 396 25.73 12.33 -13.72
N PHE A 397 26.01 11.76 -14.88
CA PHE A 397 26.35 10.34 -15.06
C PHE A 397 27.85 10.14 -15.26
N GLU A 398 28.36 8.96 -14.85
CA GLU A 398 29.77 8.60 -15.04
C GLU A 398 30.18 8.55 -16.52
N LYS A 399 29.25 8.16 -17.39
CA LYS A 399 29.43 8.08 -18.85
C LYS A 399 28.48 9.05 -19.55
N PRO A 400 28.74 9.43 -20.81
CA PRO A 400 27.83 10.25 -21.58
C PRO A 400 26.42 9.63 -21.64
N VAL A 401 25.39 10.46 -21.60
CA VAL A 401 24.00 10.03 -21.73
C VAL A 401 23.72 9.51 -23.14
N PRO A 402 22.78 8.57 -23.32
CA PRO A 402 22.48 7.99 -24.62
C PRO A 402 22.16 9.05 -25.69
N ALA A 403 22.54 8.80 -26.94
CA ALA A 403 22.16 9.66 -28.05
C ALA A 403 20.68 9.49 -28.45
N ALA A 404 20.11 8.30 -28.22
CA ALA A 404 18.77 7.91 -28.60
C ALA A 404 17.67 8.35 -27.61
N LEU A 405 17.85 9.46 -26.91
CA LEU A 405 16.80 10.01 -26.04
C LEU A 405 15.64 10.55 -26.88
N GLU A 406 14.41 10.21 -26.52
CA GLU A 406 13.18 10.73 -27.10
C GLU A 406 12.49 11.73 -26.17
N ALA A 407 11.48 12.43 -26.69
CA ALA A 407 10.66 13.33 -25.88
C ALA A 407 9.89 12.52 -24.82
N HIS A 408 9.82 13.07 -23.60
CA HIS A 408 9.15 12.46 -22.44
C HIS A 408 9.81 11.22 -21.83
N ASP A 409 10.96 10.79 -22.37
CA ASP A 409 11.76 9.73 -21.76
C ASP A 409 12.02 9.99 -20.28
N CYS A 410 12.10 8.90 -19.53
CA CYS A 410 12.27 8.94 -18.08
C CYS A 410 13.59 8.27 -17.67
N VAL A 411 14.03 8.60 -16.46
CA VAL A 411 15.08 7.88 -15.75
C VAL A 411 14.42 7.11 -14.62
N GLU A 412 14.64 5.80 -14.60
CA GLU A 412 14.21 4.88 -13.56
C GLU A 412 15.40 4.51 -12.66
N ASN A 413 15.22 4.57 -11.34
CA ASN A 413 16.25 4.13 -10.41
C ASN A 413 16.23 2.61 -10.22
N MET A 414 17.24 1.91 -10.73
CA MET A 414 17.33 0.44 -10.68
C MET A 414 17.94 -0.08 -9.37
N THR A 415 18.61 0.78 -8.62
CA THR A 415 19.19 0.46 -7.31
C THR A 415 18.10 0.39 -6.24
N TRP A 416 17.10 1.26 -6.36
CA TRP A 416 15.95 1.35 -5.47
C TRP A 416 14.76 0.53 -5.98
N THR A 417 15.03 -0.75 -6.22
CA THR A 417 14.03 -1.76 -6.58
C THR A 417 14.17 -3.00 -5.69
N PRO A 418 13.10 -3.49 -5.03
CA PRO A 418 13.22 -4.57 -4.06
C PRO A 418 12.83 -5.93 -4.66
N GLU A 419 13.45 -7.00 -4.15
CA GLU A 419 12.79 -8.31 -4.15
C GLU A 419 11.56 -8.27 -3.25
N VAL A 420 10.52 -9.03 -3.59
CA VAL A 420 9.23 -8.99 -2.88
C VAL A 420 8.76 -10.39 -2.51
N LEU A 421 8.34 -10.58 -1.26
CA LEU A 421 7.61 -11.76 -0.79
C LEU A 421 6.32 -11.32 -0.11
N ILE A 422 5.17 -11.75 -0.66
CA ILE A 422 3.83 -11.53 -0.09
C ILE A 422 3.23 -12.91 0.17
N ARG A 423 3.18 -13.32 1.44
CA ARG A 423 2.82 -14.69 1.80
C ARG A 423 1.85 -14.82 2.98
N GLY A 424 0.91 -15.76 2.89
CA GLY A 424 0.07 -16.13 4.04
C GLY A 424 -0.92 -15.04 4.46
N ASN A 425 -1.14 -14.03 3.62
CA ASN A 425 -1.96 -12.87 3.98
C ASN A 425 -3.44 -13.08 3.66
N HIS A 426 -4.29 -12.35 4.37
CA HIS A 426 -5.73 -12.32 4.11
C HIS A 426 -6.18 -10.91 3.73
N PHE A 427 -6.72 -10.77 2.53
CA PHE A 427 -7.24 -9.54 1.96
C PHE A 427 -8.77 -9.61 1.92
N ALA A 428 -9.43 -8.64 2.54
CA ALA A 428 -10.89 -8.53 2.51
C ALA A 428 -11.33 -7.07 2.45
N ARG A 429 -12.58 -6.82 2.08
CA ARG A 429 -13.23 -5.49 2.16
C ARG A 429 -12.31 -4.39 1.59
N THR A 430 -11.98 -4.55 0.32
CA THR A 430 -11.18 -3.61 -0.47
C THR A 430 -11.93 -3.35 -1.76
N ARG A 431 -12.11 -2.07 -2.13
CA ARG A 431 -12.82 -1.68 -3.36
C ARG A 431 -11.91 -1.74 -4.59
N THR A 432 -10.64 -1.41 -4.44
CA THR A 432 -9.66 -1.30 -5.53
C THR A 432 -8.91 -2.61 -5.73
N ARG A 433 -7.60 -2.57 -6.01
CA ARG A 433 -6.77 -3.75 -6.22
C ARG A 433 -6.39 -4.36 -4.88
N GLY A 434 -5.96 -5.62 -4.88
CA GLY A 434 -5.42 -6.27 -3.68
C GLY A 434 -3.93 -5.97 -3.51
N VAL A 435 -3.17 -6.31 -4.55
CA VAL A 435 -1.74 -6.03 -4.67
C VAL A 435 -1.50 -5.31 -6.00
N LEU A 436 -0.93 -4.11 -5.95
CA LEU A 436 -0.28 -3.46 -7.10
C LEU A 436 1.24 -3.68 -6.99
N LEU A 437 1.81 -4.41 -7.95
CA LEU A 437 3.19 -4.87 -7.87
C LEU A 437 3.97 -4.51 -9.12
N THR A 438 5.03 -3.73 -8.93
CA THR A 438 5.94 -3.35 -9.99
C THR A 438 7.39 -3.30 -9.50
N THR A 439 8.14 -4.36 -9.79
CA THR A 439 9.57 -4.42 -9.52
C THR A 439 10.27 -5.26 -10.59
N PRO A 440 11.46 -4.85 -11.09
CA PRO A 440 12.27 -5.67 -11.98
C PRO A 440 12.98 -6.83 -11.27
N ARG A 441 12.92 -6.90 -9.93
CA ARG A 441 13.51 -7.98 -9.15
C ARG A 441 12.50 -9.11 -8.98
N LYS A 442 12.96 -10.21 -8.39
CA LYS A 442 12.11 -11.36 -8.11
C LYS A 442 10.98 -10.98 -7.15
N ALA A 443 9.74 -11.32 -7.53
CA ALA A 443 8.58 -11.18 -6.67
C ALA A 443 7.78 -12.48 -6.55
N VAL A 444 7.34 -12.80 -5.33
CA VAL A 444 6.54 -13.99 -5.03
C VAL A 444 5.29 -13.59 -4.25
N ILE A 445 4.12 -13.96 -4.78
CA ILE A 445 2.82 -13.83 -4.12
C ILE A 445 2.29 -15.25 -3.89
N GLU A 446 2.34 -15.75 -2.66
CA GLU A 446 1.99 -17.14 -2.38
C GLU A 446 1.14 -17.40 -1.14
N ASN A 447 0.27 -18.40 -1.19
CA ASN A 447 -0.54 -18.84 -0.04
C ASN A 447 -1.39 -17.72 0.58
N ASN A 448 -1.86 -16.75 -0.22
CA ASN A 448 -2.73 -15.67 0.25
C ASN A 448 -4.20 -15.98 -0.07
N THR A 449 -5.11 -15.39 0.70
CA THR A 449 -6.56 -15.40 0.42
C THR A 449 -7.03 -14.00 0.07
N PHE A 450 -7.59 -13.83 -1.11
CA PHE A 450 -8.25 -12.61 -1.57
C PHE A 450 -9.75 -12.83 -1.58
N LEU A 451 -10.46 -12.16 -0.66
CA LEU A 451 -11.90 -12.28 -0.49
C LEU A 451 -12.59 -11.00 -0.92
N ARG A 452 -13.32 -11.06 -2.04
CA ARG A 452 -14.10 -9.93 -2.57
C ARG A 452 -13.27 -8.66 -2.64
N THR A 453 -12.15 -8.75 -3.35
CA THR A 453 -11.41 -7.58 -3.81
C THR A 453 -12.16 -6.97 -4.99
N GLY A 454 -12.45 -5.66 -4.94
CA GLY A 454 -13.32 -5.02 -5.92
C GLY A 454 -12.72 -4.95 -7.33
N MET A 455 -11.46 -4.61 -7.50
CA MET A 455 -10.75 -4.71 -8.78
C MET A 455 -9.92 -6.01 -8.83
N SER A 456 -8.90 -6.05 -9.69
CA SER A 456 -7.96 -7.18 -9.74
C SER A 456 -7.32 -7.43 -8.37
N ALA A 457 -7.38 -8.68 -7.93
CA ALA A 457 -6.70 -9.12 -6.71
C ALA A 457 -5.19 -8.90 -6.80
N VAL A 458 -4.62 -9.11 -7.99
CA VAL A 458 -3.25 -8.72 -8.31
C VAL A 458 -3.27 -7.92 -9.62
N LEU A 459 -2.70 -6.71 -9.58
CA LEU A 459 -2.41 -5.89 -10.74
C LEU A 459 -0.89 -5.75 -10.87
N ILE A 460 -0.37 -6.11 -12.03
CA ILE A 460 1.00 -5.82 -12.45
C ILE A 460 0.92 -4.72 -13.51
N GLU A 461 1.53 -3.58 -13.20
CA GLU A 461 1.58 -2.41 -14.08
C GLU A 461 3.04 -2.08 -14.45
N ALA A 462 3.21 -1.06 -15.28
CA ALA A 462 4.42 -0.28 -15.45
C ALA A 462 3.97 1.03 -16.06
N ASP A 463 4.42 2.16 -15.50
CA ASP A 463 3.99 3.47 -15.97
C ASP A 463 5.06 4.57 -15.86
N ALA A 464 5.15 5.37 -16.92
CA ALA A 464 6.02 6.53 -17.05
C ALA A 464 5.31 7.75 -17.70
N GLU A 465 3.97 7.75 -17.76
CA GLU A 465 3.20 8.88 -18.32
C GLU A 465 2.05 9.37 -17.43
N GLY A 466 1.50 8.53 -16.55
CA GLY A 466 0.42 8.86 -15.62
C GLY A 466 0.88 9.09 -14.18
N TRP A 467 1.01 8.01 -13.41
CA TRP A 467 1.49 7.98 -12.03
C TRP A 467 3.02 7.98 -11.92
N TYR A 468 3.73 7.59 -12.98
CA TYR A 468 5.20 7.51 -13.04
C TYR A 468 5.81 6.55 -12.01
N GLU A 469 5.11 5.45 -11.71
CA GLU A 469 5.46 4.61 -10.57
C GLU A 469 6.61 3.64 -10.84
N SER A 470 6.82 3.14 -12.06
CA SER A 470 7.82 2.07 -12.24
C SER A 470 7.95 1.57 -13.68
N GLY A 471 9.06 0.88 -13.94
CA GLY A 471 9.27 0.09 -15.15
C GLY A 471 8.84 -1.38 -15.01
N PRO A 472 9.16 -2.21 -16.02
CA PRO A 472 8.63 -3.56 -16.13
C PRO A 472 9.15 -4.57 -15.10
N VAL A 473 8.27 -5.51 -14.73
CA VAL A 473 8.63 -6.75 -14.03
C VAL A 473 9.39 -7.74 -14.91
N ARG A 474 10.25 -8.54 -14.28
CA ARG A 474 11.13 -9.52 -14.97
C ARG A 474 11.09 -10.94 -14.44
N ASP A 475 10.56 -11.14 -13.23
CA ASP A 475 10.41 -12.46 -12.60
C ASP A 475 9.34 -12.41 -11.51
N VAL A 476 8.12 -12.84 -11.83
CA VAL A 476 7.00 -12.88 -10.88
C VAL A 476 6.43 -14.27 -10.78
N THR A 477 6.22 -14.76 -9.56
CA THR A 477 5.53 -16.03 -9.29
C THR A 477 4.32 -15.78 -8.40
N ILE A 478 3.12 -16.09 -8.90
CA ILE A 478 1.86 -16.04 -8.18
C ILE A 478 1.37 -17.47 -8.02
N ARG A 479 1.46 -18.03 -6.81
CA ARG A 479 1.17 -19.46 -6.61
C ARG A 479 0.40 -19.81 -5.36
N ASN A 480 -0.41 -20.87 -5.44
CA ASN A 480 -1.15 -21.41 -4.29
C ASN A 480 -2.02 -20.38 -3.56
N ASN A 481 -2.45 -19.32 -4.23
CA ASN A 481 -3.38 -18.34 -3.66
C ASN A 481 -4.82 -18.78 -3.90
N GLU A 482 -5.72 -18.30 -3.04
CA GLU A 482 -7.15 -18.44 -3.20
C GLU A 482 -7.78 -17.08 -3.52
N PHE A 483 -8.43 -16.98 -4.67
CA PHE A 483 -9.15 -15.78 -5.10
C PHE A 483 -10.65 -16.06 -5.06
N ILE A 484 -11.40 -15.33 -4.24
CA ILE A 484 -12.82 -15.59 -3.98
C ILE A 484 -13.63 -14.36 -4.37
N ASP A 485 -14.49 -14.50 -5.37
CA ASP A 485 -15.42 -13.49 -5.83
C ASP A 485 -14.77 -12.10 -6.07
N CYS A 486 -13.57 -12.08 -6.64
CA CYS A 486 -12.80 -10.85 -6.90
C CYS A 486 -13.16 -10.20 -8.25
N ALA A 487 -12.69 -8.97 -8.47
CA ALA A 487 -12.91 -8.17 -9.68
C ALA A 487 -14.38 -7.79 -9.94
N TYR A 488 -15.20 -7.67 -8.88
CA TYR A 488 -16.61 -7.30 -9.01
C TYR A 488 -16.87 -5.81 -9.28
N ALA A 489 -15.83 -5.01 -9.44
CA ALA A 489 -15.96 -3.57 -9.49
C ALA A 489 -14.93 -2.96 -10.46
N GLY A 490 -14.58 -3.70 -11.51
CA GLY A 490 -13.86 -3.23 -12.68
C GLY A 490 -12.34 -3.48 -12.63
N GLY A 491 -11.60 -2.70 -13.41
CA GLY A 491 -10.16 -2.85 -13.64
C GLY A 491 -9.84 -3.39 -15.03
N PRO A 492 -8.55 -3.51 -15.40
CA PRO A 492 -8.16 -3.97 -16.73
C PRO A 492 -8.74 -5.35 -17.04
N GLY A 493 -9.56 -5.43 -18.10
CA GLY A 493 -10.26 -6.65 -18.52
C GLY A 493 -11.26 -7.22 -17.50
N ASN A 494 -11.59 -6.50 -16.41
CA ASN A 494 -12.34 -7.02 -15.26
C ASN A 494 -11.80 -8.35 -14.73
N ALA A 495 -10.49 -8.59 -14.88
CA ALA A 495 -9.87 -9.86 -14.54
C ALA A 495 -9.44 -9.92 -13.07
N VAL A 496 -9.50 -11.12 -12.50
CA VAL A 496 -9.01 -11.38 -11.13
C VAL A 496 -7.52 -11.07 -11.01
N ILE A 497 -6.73 -11.46 -12.02
CA ILE A 497 -5.34 -11.02 -12.18
C ILE A 497 -5.23 -10.23 -13.48
N ALA A 498 -4.62 -9.05 -13.43
CA ALA A 498 -4.36 -8.21 -14.58
C ALA A 498 -2.87 -7.88 -14.70
N ILE A 499 -2.33 -8.01 -15.91
CA ILE A 499 -0.98 -7.57 -16.29
C ILE A 499 -1.17 -6.50 -17.37
N ASN A 500 -1.07 -5.23 -17.00
CA ASN A 500 -1.50 -4.12 -17.84
C ASN A 500 -0.52 -2.93 -17.77
N PRO A 501 0.63 -3.01 -18.47
CA PRO A 501 1.53 -1.87 -18.60
C PRO A 501 0.86 -0.72 -19.38
N SER A 502 1.30 0.52 -19.13
CA SER A 502 0.72 1.73 -19.73
C SER A 502 1.16 1.99 -21.18
N ASN A 503 1.99 1.10 -21.77
CA ASN A 503 2.45 1.23 -23.16
C ASN A 503 1.29 1.40 -24.14
N LYS A 504 1.44 2.30 -25.12
CA LYS A 504 0.33 2.69 -26.02
C LYS A 504 0.03 1.65 -27.09
N VAL A 505 1.03 0.92 -27.53
CA VAL A 505 0.93 -0.08 -28.61
C VAL A 505 1.35 -1.44 -28.08
N ALA A 506 0.47 -2.42 -28.22
CA ALA A 506 0.75 -3.81 -27.92
C ALA A 506 1.41 -4.48 -29.14
N ASP A 507 2.74 -4.53 -29.15
CA ASP A 507 3.53 -5.24 -30.17
C ASP A 507 4.18 -6.48 -29.54
N ILE A 508 3.89 -7.65 -30.08
CA ILE A 508 4.45 -8.93 -29.64
C ILE A 508 5.99 -8.97 -29.66
N LYS A 509 6.63 -8.17 -30.53
CA LYS A 509 8.09 -8.06 -30.64
C LYS A 509 8.70 -7.11 -29.61
N LYS A 510 7.87 -6.28 -28.96
CA LYS A 510 8.27 -5.30 -27.94
C LYS A 510 7.50 -5.53 -26.63
N PRO A 511 7.69 -6.69 -25.99
CA PRO A 511 7.07 -6.94 -24.69
C PRO A 511 7.63 -5.99 -23.62
N VAL A 512 6.77 -5.63 -22.68
CA VAL A 512 7.11 -4.82 -21.52
C VAL A 512 7.50 -5.75 -20.38
N HIS A 513 6.63 -6.69 -20.01
CA HIS A 513 6.84 -7.61 -18.89
C HIS A 513 7.42 -8.95 -19.33
N PHE A 514 8.17 -9.59 -18.43
CA PHE A 514 8.83 -10.86 -18.69
C PHE A 514 8.67 -11.85 -17.53
N ASN A 515 8.60 -13.14 -17.88
CA ASN A 515 8.70 -14.29 -16.96
C ASN A 515 7.72 -14.23 -15.79
N ILE A 516 6.44 -14.31 -16.10
CA ILE A 516 5.37 -14.35 -15.09
C ILE A 516 4.81 -15.76 -15.02
N ARG A 517 4.81 -16.35 -13.82
CA ARG A 517 4.24 -17.67 -13.55
C ARG A 517 3.04 -17.53 -12.62
N ILE A 518 1.89 -18.01 -13.04
CA ILE A 518 0.64 -18.05 -12.29
C ILE A 518 0.23 -19.51 -12.17
N GLU A 519 0.52 -20.14 -11.03
CA GLU A 519 0.40 -21.59 -10.92
C GLU A 519 -0.18 -22.12 -9.62
N GLY A 520 -0.95 -23.22 -9.69
CA GLY A 520 -1.48 -23.88 -8.49
C GLY A 520 -2.51 -23.05 -7.72
N ASN A 521 -3.04 -21.96 -8.29
CA ASN A 521 -4.00 -21.10 -7.61
C ASN A 521 -5.43 -21.66 -7.73
N THR A 522 -6.29 -21.32 -6.78
CA THR A 522 -7.74 -21.58 -6.84
C THR A 522 -8.50 -20.28 -7.05
N PHE A 523 -9.23 -20.18 -8.16
CA PHE A 523 -10.10 -19.08 -8.52
C PHE A 523 -11.57 -19.49 -8.31
N LYS A 524 -12.21 -19.01 -7.26
CA LYS A 524 -13.64 -19.12 -7.02
C LYS A 524 -14.33 -17.91 -7.65
N THR A 525 -14.80 -18.06 -8.88
CA THR A 525 -15.29 -16.95 -9.70
C THR A 525 -16.80 -16.98 -9.92
N PHE A 526 -17.40 -15.81 -9.81
CA PHE A 526 -18.80 -15.58 -10.12
C PHE A 526 -19.01 -15.08 -11.57
N ASP A 527 -17.94 -14.83 -12.32
CA ASP A 527 -17.96 -14.21 -13.66
C ASP A 527 -16.97 -14.90 -14.62
N TYR A 528 -16.90 -14.43 -15.87
CA TYR A 528 -16.03 -14.96 -16.92
C TYR A 528 -14.54 -14.67 -16.70
N PRO A 529 -14.08 -13.41 -16.51
CA PRO A 529 -12.66 -13.09 -16.63
C PRO A 529 -11.82 -13.55 -15.44
N VAL A 530 -10.74 -14.26 -15.72
CA VAL A 530 -9.77 -14.73 -14.71
C VAL A 530 -8.41 -14.06 -14.89
N LEU A 531 -7.92 -13.99 -16.12
CA LEU A 531 -6.63 -13.40 -16.45
C LEU A 531 -6.73 -12.48 -17.67
N TYR A 532 -6.28 -11.25 -17.50
CA TYR A 532 -5.96 -10.33 -18.59
C TYR A 532 -4.45 -10.07 -18.59
N ALA A 533 -3.79 -10.25 -19.73
CA ALA A 533 -2.39 -9.89 -19.87
C ALA A 533 -2.10 -9.15 -21.17
N LYS A 534 -1.33 -8.08 -21.06
CA LYS A 534 -0.89 -7.23 -22.16
C LYS A 534 0.63 -7.15 -22.20
N SER A 535 1.21 -7.16 -23.40
CA SER A 535 2.63 -6.92 -23.67
C SER A 535 3.58 -7.70 -22.76
N THR A 536 3.33 -9.01 -22.64
CA THR A 536 4.07 -9.90 -21.73
C THR A 536 4.72 -11.04 -22.51
N GLN A 537 6.00 -11.29 -22.25
CA GLN A 537 6.73 -12.45 -22.78
C GLN A 537 7.02 -13.48 -21.68
N GLY A 538 6.82 -14.77 -22.00
CA GLY A 538 7.12 -15.87 -21.07
C GLY A 538 6.10 -15.92 -19.93
N LEU A 539 4.83 -16.10 -20.27
CA LEU A 539 3.72 -16.16 -19.33
C LEU A 539 3.25 -17.62 -19.17
N LEU A 540 3.35 -18.16 -17.95
CA LEU A 540 2.77 -19.46 -17.61
C LEU A 540 1.50 -19.27 -16.80
N PHE A 541 0.39 -19.85 -17.26
CA PHE A 541 -0.83 -20.04 -16.49
C PHE A 541 -1.09 -21.55 -16.34
N GLY A 542 -0.47 -22.15 -15.32
CA GLY A 542 -0.32 -23.60 -15.18
C GLY A 542 -1.00 -24.17 -13.94
N ASN A 543 -1.62 -25.34 -14.01
CA ASN A 543 -2.10 -26.10 -12.85
C ASN A 543 -3.08 -25.33 -11.93
N ASN A 544 -3.80 -24.34 -12.47
CA ASN A 544 -4.79 -23.58 -11.72
C ASN A 544 -6.13 -24.32 -11.68
N ARG A 545 -6.95 -24.00 -10.70
CA ARG A 545 -8.33 -24.49 -10.58
C ARG A 545 -9.30 -23.32 -10.61
N ILE A 546 -10.31 -23.38 -11.46
CA ILE A 546 -11.38 -22.39 -11.55
C ILE A 546 -12.69 -23.07 -11.13
N ILE A 547 -13.33 -22.51 -10.12
CA ILE A 547 -14.55 -23.03 -9.49
C ILE A 547 -15.65 -21.98 -9.65
N ARG A 548 -16.81 -22.40 -10.12
CA ARG A 548 -17.99 -21.55 -10.20
C ARG A 548 -18.53 -21.23 -8.81
N THR A 549 -18.77 -19.95 -8.51
CA THR A 549 -19.57 -19.49 -7.35
C THR A 549 -20.84 -18.78 -7.82
N THR A 550 -21.86 -18.67 -6.97
CA THR A 550 -23.14 -17.99 -7.31
C THR A 550 -23.52 -16.93 -6.29
N ALA A 551 -22.60 -16.56 -5.38
CA ALA A 551 -22.82 -15.54 -4.37
C ALA A 551 -23.01 -14.14 -4.99
N LEU A 552 -22.39 -13.88 -6.13
CA LEU A 552 -22.58 -12.70 -6.97
C LEU A 552 -23.11 -13.13 -8.34
N ARG A 553 -23.79 -12.22 -9.04
CA ARG A 553 -24.25 -12.44 -10.42
C ARG A 553 -23.14 -12.03 -11.40
N PRO A 554 -22.99 -12.73 -12.54
CA PRO A 554 -22.12 -12.26 -13.61
C PRO A 554 -22.54 -10.86 -14.04
N GLN A 555 -21.57 -10.00 -14.32
CA GLN A 555 -21.80 -8.58 -14.58
C GLN A 555 -20.81 -7.97 -15.56
N SER A 556 -19.69 -8.64 -15.87
CA SER A 556 -18.72 -8.15 -16.83
C SER A 556 -19.24 -8.27 -18.25
N GLU A 557 -19.01 -7.24 -19.06
CA GLU A 557 -19.19 -7.30 -20.51
C GLU A 557 -18.06 -8.09 -21.20
N ASN A 558 -16.94 -8.32 -20.50
CA ASN A 558 -15.86 -9.16 -20.98
C ASN A 558 -16.21 -10.63 -20.70
N HIS A 559 -16.53 -11.39 -21.75
CA HIS A 559 -16.84 -12.81 -21.64
C HIS A 559 -15.62 -13.72 -21.90
N ASN A 560 -14.39 -13.17 -21.89
CA ASN A 560 -13.16 -13.94 -22.09
C ASN A 560 -12.60 -14.41 -20.76
N MET A 561 -12.47 -15.73 -20.58
CA MET A 561 -11.83 -16.29 -19.38
C MET A 561 -10.36 -15.87 -19.28
N LEU A 562 -9.62 -16.09 -20.36
CA LEU A 562 -8.23 -15.67 -20.51
C LEU A 562 -8.16 -14.73 -21.72
N TRP A 563 -7.52 -13.57 -21.56
CA TRP A 563 -7.33 -12.62 -22.65
C TRP A 563 -5.88 -12.16 -22.70
N PHE A 564 -5.24 -12.43 -23.85
CA PHE A 564 -3.84 -12.10 -24.12
C PHE A 564 -3.75 -11.09 -25.27
N ASN A 565 -3.17 -9.92 -24.99
CA ASN A 565 -2.98 -8.85 -25.95
C ASN A 565 -1.48 -8.56 -26.17
N GLY A 566 -0.96 -8.83 -27.37
CA GLY A 566 0.46 -8.60 -27.71
C GLY A 566 1.43 -9.40 -26.83
N CYS A 567 1.05 -10.61 -26.42
CA CYS A 567 1.87 -11.50 -25.59
C CYS A 567 2.63 -12.53 -26.44
N SER A 568 3.76 -13.02 -25.93
CA SER A 568 4.57 -14.06 -26.59
C SER A 568 5.04 -15.13 -25.60
N GLY A 569 5.23 -16.36 -26.08
CA GLY A 569 5.66 -17.47 -25.22
C GLY A 569 4.66 -17.73 -24.09
N VAL A 570 3.37 -17.70 -24.40
CA VAL A 570 2.30 -17.98 -23.43
C VAL A 570 2.10 -19.49 -23.34
N GLU A 571 2.09 -20.04 -22.13
CA GLU A 571 1.73 -21.43 -21.86
C GLU A 571 0.50 -21.48 -20.95
N VAL A 572 -0.52 -22.23 -21.38
CA VAL A 572 -1.69 -22.58 -20.58
C VAL A 572 -1.75 -24.10 -20.45
N SER A 573 -1.65 -24.61 -19.22
CA SER A 573 -1.58 -26.06 -18.99
C SER A 573 -2.20 -26.47 -17.66
N GLY A 574 -2.67 -27.72 -17.56
CA GLY A 574 -3.12 -28.31 -16.29
C GLY A 574 -4.35 -27.65 -15.63
N LEU A 575 -5.12 -26.84 -16.37
CA LEU A 575 -6.29 -26.13 -15.84
C LEU A 575 -7.40 -27.11 -15.43
N LYS A 576 -7.98 -26.94 -14.24
CA LYS A 576 -9.16 -27.69 -13.79
C LYS A 576 -10.36 -26.76 -13.67
N LEU A 577 -11.49 -27.12 -14.28
CA LEU A 577 -12.76 -26.40 -14.15
C LEU A 577 -13.73 -27.22 -13.30
N GLU A 578 -14.31 -26.61 -12.27
CA GLU A 578 -15.27 -27.27 -11.36
C GLU A 578 -16.59 -26.49 -11.30
N GLY A 579 -17.70 -27.21 -11.50
CA GLY A 579 -19.04 -26.64 -11.61
C GLY A 579 -19.32 -25.99 -12.97
N GLU A 580 -20.39 -25.20 -13.05
CA GLU A 580 -20.83 -24.50 -14.25
C GLU A 580 -20.00 -23.24 -14.51
N VAL A 581 -18.69 -23.40 -14.68
CA VAL A 581 -17.79 -22.28 -15.02
C VAL A 581 -18.23 -21.70 -16.37
N LEU A 582 -18.44 -20.38 -16.37
CA LEU A 582 -19.04 -19.66 -17.50
C LEU A 582 -18.07 -19.49 -18.68
N GLY A 583 -16.81 -19.11 -18.39
CA GLY A 583 -15.79 -18.96 -19.41
C GLY A 583 -15.18 -20.29 -19.84
N ARG A 584 -14.95 -20.46 -21.16
CA ARG A 584 -14.24 -21.62 -21.74
C ARG A 584 -13.41 -21.23 -22.97
N ASN A 585 -12.97 -19.98 -23.01
CA ASN A 585 -12.31 -19.38 -24.16
C ASN A 585 -11.01 -18.64 -23.78
N ILE A 586 -10.13 -18.54 -24.76
CA ILE A 586 -8.91 -17.75 -24.73
C ILE A 586 -9.01 -16.76 -25.89
N ARG A 587 -9.05 -15.47 -25.57
CA ARG A 587 -9.02 -14.39 -26.57
C ARG A 587 -7.58 -14.01 -26.86
N LEU A 588 -7.22 -14.01 -28.13
CA LEU A 588 -5.94 -13.48 -28.61
C LEU A 588 -6.16 -12.13 -29.32
N GLU A 589 -5.29 -11.17 -29.03
CA GLU A 589 -5.30 -9.86 -29.67
C GLU A 589 -3.86 -9.41 -29.93
N ASN A 590 -3.58 -8.80 -31.09
CA ASN A 590 -2.22 -8.35 -31.48
C ASN A 590 -1.12 -9.42 -31.34
N MET A 591 -1.50 -10.70 -31.43
CA MET A 591 -0.58 -11.84 -31.36
C MET A 591 -1.10 -12.99 -32.24
N PRO A 592 -0.21 -13.80 -32.84
CA PRO A 592 -0.60 -14.97 -33.61
C PRO A 592 -0.92 -16.16 -32.71
N LYS A 593 -1.67 -17.14 -33.22
CA LYS A 593 -1.94 -18.41 -32.52
C LYS A 593 -0.67 -19.18 -32.14
N SER A 594 0.43 -19.02 -32.89
CA SER A 594 1.73 -19.61 -32.56
C SER A 594 2.40 -19.01 -31.32
N GLY A 595 1.92 -17.86 -30.84
CA GLY A 595 2.41 -17.20 -29.62
C GLY A 595 1.92 -17.85 -28.32
N ILE A 596 1.01 -18.83 -28.41
CA ILE A 596 0.45 -19.55 -27.27
C ILE A 596 0.53 -21.07 -27.46
N LYS A 597 0.81 -21.79 -26.38
CA LYS A 597 0.65 -23.24 -26.26
C LYS A 597 -0.38 -23.54 -25.18
N ALA A 598 -1.58 -23.97 -25.60
CA ALA A 598 -2.61 -24.45 -24.69
C ALA A 598 -2.65 -25.99 -24.72
N SER A 599 -2.56 -26.64 -23.57
CA SER A 599 -2.55 -28.10 -23.46
C SER A 599 -3.30 -28.61 -22.23
N GLY A 600 -3.70 -29.88 -22.27
CA GLY A 600 -4.45 -30.52 -21.18
C GLY A 600 -5.96 -30.51 -21.40
N SER A 601 -6.69 -30.90 -20.34
CA SER A 601 -8.15 -30.96 -20.28
C SER A 601 -8.62 -30.06 -19.14
N PRO A 602 -9.68 -29.24 -19.31
CA PRO A 602 -10.56 -29.19 -20.48
C PRO A 602 -9.95 -28.43 -21.65
N LYS A 603 -10.40 -28.74 -22.87
CA LYS A 603 -10.05 -27.96 -24.07
C LYS A 603 -10.72 -26.58 -23.97
N LEU A 604 -9.93 -25.52 -24.17
CA LEU A 604 -10.39 -24.15 -24.29
C LEU A 604 -10.46 -23.75 -25.76
N THR A 605 -11.48 -22.98 -26.14
CA THR A 605 -11.57 -22.42 -27.49
C THR A 605 -10.61 -21.24 -27.62
N ILE A 606 -9.74 -21.24 -28.63
CA ILE A 606 -8.84 -20.12 -28.92
C ILE A 606 -9.48 -19.25 -30.02
N GLU A 607 -9.81 -18.01 -29.65
CA GLU A 607 -10.54 -17.03 -30.44
C GLU A 607 -9.66 -15.89 -30.94
#